data_AF-A0A3C0CVC9-F1
#
_entry.id   AF-A0A3C0CVC9-F1
#
_cell.length_a   1.000
_cell.length_b   1.000
_cell.length_c   1.000
_cell.angle_alpha   90.00
_cell.angle_beta   90.00
_cell.angle_gamma   90.00
#
_symmetry.space_group_name_H-M   'P 1'
#
loop_
_entity.id
_entity.type
_entity.pdbx_description
1 polymer ?
#
loop_
_entity_poly.entity_id
_entity_poly.type
_entity_poly.pdbx_seq_one_letter_code
_entity_poly.pdbx_strand_id
1 'polypeptide(L)'
;LGRAAGMPDVLARTLLGERVVDVAHPGPWWKEPRSRVLSTAPWTAYLRLSDGCDNRCTYCAIPIIRGGFASRPEEHILAEAKALAQGGVK
;
A
#
# COMPACT_ATOMS: atom_id res chain seq x y z
N LEU A 1 -2.49 -0.67 17.16
CA LEU A 1 -1.74 -0.69 15.88
C LEU A 1 -1.65 0.74 15.39
N GLY A 2 -0.48 1.36 15.62
CA GLY A 2 -0.30 2.81 15.66
C GLY A 2 -0.47 3.46 14.29
N ARG A 3 -1.29 4.51 14.25
CA ARG A 3 -1.27 5.48 13.15
C ARG A 3 0.06 6.24 13.27
N ALA A 4 0.82 6.34 12.18
CA ALA A 4 1.91 7.33 12.12
C ALA A 4 1.33 8.70 12.45
N ALA A 5 2.14 9.54 13.10
CA ALA A 5 1.88 10.96 13.11
C ALA A 5 1.74 11.42 11.65
N GLY A 6 0.78 12.31 11.38
CA GLY A 6 0.70 12.90 10.04
C GLY A 6 2.02 13.60 9.73
N MET A 7 2.49 13.56 8.48
CA MET A 7 3.70 14.29 8.05
C MET A 7 3.79 15.73 8.60
N PRO A 8 2.68 16.51 8.69
CA PRO A 8 2.72 17.84 9.31
C PRO A 8 3.11 17.86 10.80
N ASP A 9 2.69 16.86 11.59
CA ASP A 9 3.04 16.73 13.01
C ASP A 9 4.52 16.40 13.18
N VAL A 10 5.02 15.42 12.40
CA VAL A 10 6.44 15.06 12.38
C VAL A 10 7.30 16.28 12.02
N LEU A 11 6.86 17.08 11.04
CA LEU A 11 7.55 18.29 10.63
C LEU A 11 7.57 19.34 11.76
N ALA A 12 6.41 19.62 12.37
CA ALA A 12 6.30 20.63 13.43
C ALA A 12 7.22 20.31 14.61
N ARG A 13 7.23 19.06 15.06
CA ARG A 13 8.07 18.59 16.18
C ARG A 13 9.56 18.63 15.85
N THR A 14 9.92 18.26 14.62
CA THR A 14 11.31 18.35 14.15
C THR A 14 11.81 19.80 14.12
N LEU A 15 10.96 20.75 13.70
CA LEU A 15 11.29 22.18 13.68
C LEU A 15 11.47 22.77 15.09
N LEU A 16 10.85 22.16 16.10
CA LEU A 16 11.06 22.49 17.52
C LEU A 16 12.35 21.87 18.10
N GLY A 17 13.14 21.17 17.29
CA GLY A 17 14.39 20.53 17.70
C GLY A 17 14.23 19.13 18.26
N GLU A 18 13.03 18.53 18.23
CA GLU A 18 12.84 17.14 18.63
C GLU A 18 13.44 16.17 17.61
N ARG A 19 14.08 15.09 18.10
CA ARG A 19 14.42 13.94 17.26
C ARG A 19 13.21 13.01 17.18
N VAL A 20 12.46 13.11 16.08
CA VAL A 20 11.26 12.29 15.85
C VAL A 20 11.60 11.07 15.02
N VAL A 21 11.26 9.88 15.52
CA VAL A 21 11.25 8.63 14.76
C VAL A 21 9.81 8.17 14.69
N ASP A 22 9.17 8.43 13.55
CA ASP A 22 7.80 7.99 13.28
C ASP A 22 7.82 6.96 12.15
N VAL A 23 7.82 5.70 12.55
CA VAL A 23 7.75 4.56 11.64
C VAL A 23 6.46 3.83 11.96
N ALA A 24 5.37 4.19 11.28
CA ALA A 24 4.18 3.35 11.33
C ALA A 24 4.56 1.96 10.82
N HIS A 25 4.17 0.94 11.56
CA HIS A 25 3.98 -0.36 10.93
C HIS A 25 2.72 -0.20 10.07
N PRO A 26 2.83 -0.17 8.73
CA PRO A 26 1.63 -0.11 7.92
C PRO A 26 0.79 -1.31 8.35
N GLY A 27 -0.49 -1.04 8.66
CA GLY A 27 -1.45 -2.12 8.80
C GLY A 27 -1.49 -2.94 7.50
N PRO A 28 -2.39 -3.93 7.40
CA PRO A 28 -2.52 -4.66 6.14
C PRO A 28 -2.65 -3.67 4.98
N TRP A 29 -1.75 -3.75 3.99
CA TRP A 29 -1.62 -2.73 2.94
C TRP A 29 -2.88 -2.59 2.07
N TRP A 30 -3.82 -3.52 2.18
CA TRP A 30 -5.15 -3.49 1.54
C TRP A 30 -6.23 -2.78 2.36
N LYS A 31 -5.97 -2.43 3.63
CA LYS A 31 -6.90 -1.69 4.50
C LYS A 31 -6.81 -0.17 4.35
N GLU A 32 -5.78 0.35 3.68
CA GLU A 32 -5.64 1.79 3.50
C GLU A 32 -6.35 2.24 2.21
N PRO A 33 -7.45 3.02 2.31
CA PRO A 33 -8.09 3.64 1.16
C PRO A 33 -7.25 4.84 0.73
N ARG A 34 -6.03 4.61 0.25
CA ARG A 34 -5.38 5.60 -0.60
C ARG A 34 -6.04 5.46 -1.95
N SER A 35 -6.90 6.41 -2.32
CA SER A 35 -7.35 6.57 -3.70
C SER A 35 -6.10 6.62 -4.58
N ARG A 36 -5.82 5.51 -5.27
CA ARG A 36 -4.65 5.45 -6.14
C ARG A 36 -4.90 6.41 -7.29
N VAL A 37 -3.96 7.32 -7.51
CA VAL A 37 -3.96 8.12 -8.74
C VAL A 37 -3.69 7.16 -9.89
N LEU A 38 -4.64 7.05 -10.82
CA LEU A 38 -4.46 6.25 -12.02
C LEU A 38 -3.55 7.00 -12.98
N SER A 39 -2.33 6.52 -13.14
CA SER A 39 -1.34 7.04 -14.08
C SER A 39 -1.35 6.33 -15.43
N THR A 40 -2.20 5.30 -15.58
CA THR A 40 -2.43 4.56 -16.82
C THR A 40 -3.41 5.29 -17.73
N ALA A 41 -3.51 4.85 -18.99
CA ALA A 41 -4.52 5.36 -19.90
C ALA A 41 -5.95 5.11 -19.36
N PRO A 42 -6.95 5.94 -19.72
CA PRO A 42 -8.29 5.88 -19.12
C PRO A 42 -9.00 4.52 -19.20
N TRP A 43 -8.66 3.69 -20.18
CA TRP A 43 -9.29 2.40 -20.42
C TRP A 43 -8.56 1.22 -19.79
N THR A 44 -7.47 1.42 -19.04
CA THR A 44 -6.72 0.30 -18.42
C THR A 44 -6.19 0.67 -17.03
N ALA A 45 -6.12 -0.28 -16.11
CA ALA A 45 -5.51 -0.11 -14.79
C ALA A 45 -4.99 -1.43 -14.23
N TYR A 46 -3.90 -1.36 -13.45
CA TYR A 46 -3.39 -2.52 -12.71
C TYR A 46 -4.20 -2.76 -11.43
N LEU A 47 -4.69 -3.98 -11.25
CA LEU A 47 -5.33 -4.46 -10.03
C LEU A 47 -4.40 -5.44 -9.32
N ARG A 48 -3.83 -5.02 -8.18
CA ARG A 48 -2.93 -5.88 -7.39
C ARG A 48 -3.74 -6.91 -6.61
N LEU A 49 -3.44 -8.20 -6.76
CA LEU A 49 -4.16 -9.28 -6.04
C LEU A 49 -3.47 -9.70 -4.74
N SER A 50 -2.14 -9.68 -4.73
CA SER A 50 -1.29 -10.12 -3.63
C SER A 50 -0.03 -9.27 -3.53
N ASP A 51 0.70 -9.45 -2.45
CA ASP A 51 2.01 -8.85 -2.21
C ASP A 51 2.92 -9.86 -1.47
N GLY A 52 4.24 -9.65 -1.53
CA GLY A 52 5.23 -10.56 -0.96
C GLY A 52 5.34 -11.90 -1.69
N CYS A 53 6.22 -12.78 -1.21
CA CYS A 53 6.48 -14.09 -1.84
C CYS A 53 7.16 -15.08 -0.88
N ASP A 54 6.73 -16.35 -0.90
CA ASP A 54 7.31 -17.44 -0.08
C ASP A 54 8.23 -18.40 -0.88
N ASN A 55 8.48 -18.14 -2.16
CA ASN A 55 9.26 -19.04 -3.02
C ASN A 55 10.76 -19.11 -2.68
N ARG A 56 11.28 -18.18 -1.86
CA ARG A 56 12.67 -18.13 -1.39
C ARG A 56 13.73 -18.36 -2.47
N CYS A 57 13.54 -17.76 -3.65
CA CYS A 57 14.49 -17.91 -4.75
C CYS A 57 15.87 -17.35 -4.37
N THR A 58 16.94 -18.04 -4.76
CA THR A 58 18.33 -17.71 -4.38
C THR A 58 18.77 -16.30 -4.76
N TYR A 59 18.17 -15.73 -5.81
CA TYR A 59 18.47 -14.39 -6.32
C TYR A 59 17.52 -13.31 -5.79
N CYS A 60 16.43 -13.68 -5.11
CA CYS A 60 15.30 -12.78 -4.91
C CYS A 60 15.31 -12.13 -3.52
N ALA A 61 15.29 -10.79 -3.49
CA ALA A 61 15.22 -10.02 -2.24
C ALA A 61 13.78 -9.86 -1.69
N ILE A 62 12.74 -10.26 -2.44
CA ILE A 62 11.33 -9.99 -2.10
C ILE A 62 10.93 -10.41 -0.68
N PRO A 63 11.29 -11.62 -0.19
CA PRO A 63 10.94 -12.01 1.18
C PRO A 63 11.50 -11.06 2.26
N ILE A 64 12.64 -10.40 1.98
CA ILE A 64 13.31 -9.48 2.90
C ILE A 64 12.65 -8.09 2.85
N ILE A 65 12.39 -7.58 1.65
CA ILE A 65 11.93 -6.18 1.48
C ILE A 65 10.41 -6.01 1.52
N ARG A 66 9.64 -7.05 1.17
CA ARG A 66 8.16 -7.01 1.12
C ARG A 66 7.49 -7.98 2.08
N GLY A 67 8.26 -8.92 2.65
CA GLY A 67 7.74 -9.97 3.53
C GLY A 67 7.24 -11.21 2.77
N GLY A 68 6.66 -12.13 3.54
CA GLY A 68 6.06 -13.37 3.02
C GLY A 68 4.81 -13.11 2.17
N PHE A 69 4.33 -14.16 1.51
CA PHE A 69 3.16 -14.04 0.65
C PHE A 69 1.91 -13.62 1.43
N ALA A 70 1.26 -12.56 0.95
CA ALA A 70 0.02 -12.04 1.50
C ALA A 70 -1.00 -11.81 0.37
N SER A 71 -2.09 -12.58 0.39
CA SER A 71 -3.22 -12.38 -0.52
C SER A 71 -4.18 -11.33 0.03
N ARG A 72 -4.75 -10.51 -0.85
CA ARG A 72 -5.87 -9.64 -0.46
C ARG A 72 -7.15 -10.48 -0.31
N PRO A 73 -8.06 -10.09 0.60
CA PRO A 73 -9.41 -10.64 0.62
C PRO A 73 -10.16 -10.34 -0.70
N GLU A 74 -10.95 -11.31 -1.16
CA GLU A 74 -11.70 -11.21 -2.42
C GLU A 74 -12.64 -10.00 -2.47
N GLU A 75 -13.31 -9.70 -1.35
CA GLU A 75 -14.26 -8.59 -1.22
C GLU A 75 -13.63 -7.24 -1.57
N HIS A 76 -12.38 -7.03 -1.14
CA HIS A 76 -11.61 -5.82 -1.43
C HIS A 76 -11.14 -5.76 -2.88
N ILE A 77 -10.80 -6.91 -3.48
CA ILE A 77 -10.42 -7.00 -4.89
C ILE A 77 -11.63 -6.66 -5.77
N LEU A 78 -12.78 -7.27 -5.47
CA LEU A 78 -14.02 -7.06 -6.22
C LEU A 78 -14.55 -5.63 -6.08
N ALA A 79 -14.46 -5.04 -4.89
CA ALA A 79 -14.84 -3.65 -4.67
C ALA A 79 -13.98 -2.69 -5.52
N GLU A 80 -12.66 -2.89 -5.55
CA GLU A 80 -11.76 -2.05 -6.36
C GLU A 80 -11.97 -2.26 -7.86
N ALA A 81 -12.16 -3.51 -8.31
CA ALA A 81 -12.44 -3.82 -9.71
C ALA A 81 -13.73 -3.13 -10.20
N LYS A 82 -14.80 -3.17 -9.39
CA LYS A 82 -16.07 -2.47 -9.69
C LYS A 82 -15.86 -0.97 -9.78
N ALA A 83 -15.12 -0.37 -8.85
CA ALA A 83 -14.82 1.06 -8.87
C ALA A 83 -14.02 1.48 -10.12
N LEU A 84 -13.02 0.67 -10.52
CA LEU A 84 -12.24 0.92 -11.73
C LEU A 84 -13.13 0.85 -12.99
N ALA A 85 -13.96 -0.18 -13.10
CA ALA A 85 -14.89 -0.34 -14.22
C ALA A 85 -15.90 0.82 -14.31
N GLN A 86 -16.45 1.26 -13.18
CA GLN A 86 -17.31 2.45 -13.10
C GLN A 86 -16.58 3.73 -13.51
N GLY A 87 -15.26 3.80 -13.28
CA GLY A 87 -14.39 4.89 -13.71
C GLY A 87 -13.99 4.87 -15.19
N GLY A 88 -14.49 3.91 -15.99
CA GLY A 88 -14.24 3.82 -17.43
C GLY A 88 -13.07 2.94 -17.85
N VAL A 89 -12.43 2.25 -16.89
CA VAL A 89 -11.45 1.18 -17.17
C VAL A 89 -12.19 -0.01 -17.81
N LYS A 90 -11.60 -0.64 -18.83
CA LYS A 90 -12.22 -1.73 -19.61
C LYS A 90 -11.37 -3.00 -19.58
#